data_AF-A0A9X8VDK1-F1
#
_entry.id   AF-A0A9X8VDK1-F1
#
_cell.length_a   1.000
_cell.length_b   1.000
_cell.length_c   1.000
_cell.angle_alpha   90.00
_cell.angle_beta   90.00
_cell.angle_gamma   90.00
#
_symmetry.space_group_name_H-M   'P 1'
#
loop_
_entity.id
_entity.type
_entity.pdbx_description
1 polymer ?
#
loop_
_entity_poly.entity_id
_entity_poly.type
_entity_poly.pdbx_seq_one_letter_code
_entity_poly.pdbx_strand_id
1 'polypeptide(L)'
;NGETLEGEEDEEPEEAFNPQDLPIKLAIVGRPNVGKSTLTNRILGEERVVVYDMPGTTRDSIYIPMVRDEREYVLIDTAGVRKRGKVTETVEKFSVIKTLQAIEDANVVLLVIDAREGISDQDLSLLGFILNSGRSLVIAFTGERVVTLFELDADR
;
A
#
# COMPACT_ATOMS: atom_id res chain seq x y z
N ASN A 1 -8.99 -58.86 -29.68
CA ASN A 1 -9.72 -57.62 -30.03
C ASN A 1 -10.72 -57.38 -28.92
N GLY A 2 -10.52 -56.57 -27.90
CA GLY A 2 -9.54 -55.56 -27.56
C GLY A 2 -10.23 -54.83 -26.41
N GLU A 3 -9.80 -55.06 -25.17
CA GLU A 3 -10.38 -54.44 -23.99
C GLU A 3 -9.94 -52.98 -23.96
N THR A 4 -10.90 -52.07 -24.08
CA THR A 4 -10.67 -50.63 -23.94
C THR A 4 -10.53 -50.31 -22.46
N LEU A 5 -9.32 -49.97 -22.05
CA LEU A 5 -9.03 -49.36 -20.75
C LEU A 5 -9.58 -47.93 -20.79
N GLU A 6 -10.65 -47.68 -20.03
CA GLU A 6 -11.08 -46.31 -19.70
C GLU A 6 -10.03 -45.75 -18.73
N GLY A 7 -9.24 -44.80 -19.22
CA GLY A 7 -8.29 -44.06 -18.40
C GLY A 7 -9.07 -43.16 -17.46
N GLU A 8 -8.94 -43.39 -16.17
CA GLU A 8 -9.28 -42.41 -15.15
C GLU A 8 -8.32 -41.22 -15.34
N GLU A 9 -8.82 -40.13 -15.91
CA GLU A 9 -8.12 -38.85 -15.88
C GLU A 9 -8.14 -38.38 -14.43
N ASP A 10 -7.01 -38.56 -13.73
CA ASP A 10 -6.76 -37.97 -12.42
C ASP A 10 -6.78 -36.43 -12.57
N GLU A 11 -7.97 -35.84 -12.45
CA GLU A 11 -8.12 -34.39 -12.30
C GLU A 11 -7.52 -33.99 -10.95
N GLU A 12 -6.29 -33.44 -10.96
CA GLU A 12 -5.71 -32.80 -9.78
C GLU A 12 -6.70 -31.74 -9.26
N PRO A 13 -7.08 -31.73 -7.98
CA PRO A 13 -8.05 -30.79 -7.46
C PRO A 13 -7.52 -29.37 -7.64
N GLU A 14 -8.24 -28.54 -8.41
CA GLU A 14 -7.95 -27.11 -8.50
C GLU A 14 -7.97 -26.50 -7.09
N GLU A 15 -6.82 -26.01 -6.62
CA GLU A 15 -6.75 -25.30 -5.34
C GLU A 15 -7.73 -24.12 -5.39
N ALA A 16 -8.71 -24.14 -4.48
CA ALA A 16 -9.72 -23.09 -4.41
C ALA A 16 -9.04 -21.74 -4.14
N PHE A 17 -9.24 -20.76 -5.04
CA PHE A 17 -8.72 -19.41 -4.86
C PHE A 17 -9.20 -18.80 -3.54
N ASN A 18 -8.27 -18.56 -2.62
CA ASN A 18 -8.52 -17.86 -1.38
C ASN A 18 -7.93 -16.45 -1.43
N PRO A 19 -8.76 -15.38 -1.45
CA PRO A 19 -8.28 -14.01 -1.44
C PRO A 19 -7.36 -13.68 -0.26
N GLN A 20 -7.43 -14.45 0.83
CA GLN A 20 -6.58 -14.27 2.00
C GLN A 20 -5.13 -14.69 1.73
N ASP A 21 -4.82 -15.41 0.66
CA ASP A 21 -3.46 -15.79 0.32
C ASP A 21 -2.74 -14.70 -0.49
N LEU A 22 -3.47 -13.66 -0.92
CA LEU A 22 -2.89 -12.52 -1.61
C LEU A 22 -2.22 -11.52 -0.65
N PRO A 23 -1.13 -10.88 -1.08
CA PRO A 23 -0.47 -9.85 -0.28
C PRO A 23 -1.38 -8.62 -0.14
N ILE A 24 -1.41 -8.04 1.07
CA ILE A 24 -2.19 -6.84 1.35
C ILE A 24 -1.45 -5.61 0.81
N LYS A 25 -2.07 -4.89 -0.13
CA LYS A 25 -1.52 -3.65 -0.67
C LYS A 25 -1.83 -2.48 0.27
N LEU A 26 -0.80 -1.85 0.80
CA LEU A 26 -0.88 -0.71 1.72
C LEU A 26 -0.33 0.54 1.05
N ALA A 27 -1.14 1.58 0.85
CA ALA A 27 -0.65 2.88 0.37
C ALA A 27 -0.48 3.87 1.53
N ILE A 28 0.63 4.62 1.53
CA ILE A 28 0.83 5.74 2.46
C ILE A 28 0.67 7.05 1.70
N VAL A 29 -0.35 7.82 2.07
CA VAL A 29 -0.73 9.05 1.36
C VAL A 29 -0.88 10.22 2.33
N GLY A 30 -0.92 11.43 1.80
CA GLY A 30 -0.98 12.67 2.58
C GLY A 30 -0.20 13.78 1.89
N ARG A 31 -0.45 15.02 2.32
CA ARG A 31 0.18 16.22 1.74
C ARG A 31 1.71 16.15 1.75
N PRO A 32 2.41 16.92 0.91
CA PRO A 32 3.86 17.08 1.03
C PRO A 32 4.29 17.39 2.48
N ASN A 33 5.45 16.89 2.89
CA ASN A 33 6.10 17.22 4.17
C ASN A 33 5.41 16.81 5.49
N VAL A 34 4.24 16.15 5.46
CA VAL A 34 3.53 15.66 6.69
C VAL A 34 4.23 14.50 7.43
N GLY A 35 5.41 14.07 6.98
CA GLY A 35 6.19 13.00 7.63
C GLY A 35 6.02 11.59 7.04
N LYS A 36 5.39 11.43 5.87
CA LYS A 36 5.20 10.13 5.19
C LYS A 36 6.50 9.31 5.08
N SER A 37 7.58 9.91 4.56
CA SER A 37 8.85 9.21 4.38
C SER A 37 9.48 8.77 5.71
N THR A 38 9.30 9.55 6.78
CA THR A 38 9.74 9.17 8.12
C THR A 38 8.98 7.95 8.63
N LEU A 39 7.66 7.91 8.43
CA LEU A 39 6.81 6.78 8.79
C LEU A 39 7.16 5.53 7.98
N THR A 40 7.29 5.66 6.65
CA THR A 40 7.71 4.56 5.76
C THR A 40 9.05 3.97 6.18
N ASN A 41 10.07 4.81 6.42
CA ASN A 41 11.39 4.34 6.84
C ASN A 41 11.35 3.66 8.22
N ARG A 42 10.46 4.11 9.11
CA ARG A 42 10.27 3.44 10.41
C ARG A 42 9.67 2.06 10.22
N ILE A 43 8.59 1.93 9.44
CA ILE A 43 7.95 0.65 9.14
C ILE A 43 8.96 -0.33 8.54
N LEU A 44 9.71 0.11 7.52
CA LEU A 44 10.70 -0.74 6.83
C LEU A 44 11.96 -1.03 7.66
N GLY A 45 12.19 -0.26 8.72
CA GLY A 45 13.33 -0.42 9.64
C GLY A 45 13.01 -1.21 10.90
N GLU A 46 11.78 -1.69 11.09
CA GLU A 46 11.42 -2.54 12.24
C GLU A 46 12.06 -3.93 12.13
N GLU A 47 12.50 -4.49 13.26
CA GLU A 47 13.22 -5.79 13.31
C GLU A 47 12.45 -6.96 12.69
N ARG A 48 11.12 -6.87 12.64
CA ARG A 48 10.23 -7.92 12.14
C ARG A 48 9.80 -7.74 10.69
N VAL A 49 10.27 -6.69 10.02
CA VAL A 49 9.93 -6.43 8.62
C VAL A 49 11.05 -6.91 7.72
N VAL A 50 10.73 -7.85 6.82
CA VAL A 50 11.67 -8.35 5.80
C VAL A 50 11.27 -7.80 4.45
N VAL A 51 12.20 -7.14 3.76
CA VAL A 51 12.00 -6.56 2.40
C VAL A 51 12.82 -7.36 1.40
N TYR A 52 12.27 -7.61 0.21
CA TYR A 52 12.95 -8.37 -0.85
C TYR A 52 12.77 -7.72 -2.23
N ASP A 53 13.65 -8.05 -3.17
CA ASP A 53 13.59 -7.57 -4.54
C ASP A 53 12.78 -8.54 -5.41
N MET A 54 11.73 -8.07 -6.08
CA MET A 54 11.06 -8.86 -7.12
C MET A 54 11.69 -8.62 -8.51
N PRO A 55 12.05 -9.68 -9.26
CA PRO A 55 12.49 -9.56 -10.65
C PRO A 55 11.38 -8.91 -11.51
N GLY A 56 11.71 -7.86 -12.26
CA GLY A 56 10.76 -7.12 -13.09
C GLY A 56 10.34 -5.74 -12.55
N THR A 57 10.83 -5.34 -11.37
CA THR A 57 10.53 -4.04 -10.74
C THR A 57 11.34 -2.84 -11.30
N THR A 58 11.93 -2.96 -12.50
CA THR A 58 12.98 -2.06 -13.00
C THR A 58 12.54 -0.75 -13.65
N ARG A 59 11.37 -0.17 -13.32
CA ARG A 59 11.04 1.19 -13.81
C ARG A 59 10.35 2.12 -12.83
N ASP A 60 9.61 1.61 -11.86
CA ASP A 60 8.89 2.44 -10.90
C ASP A 60 9.02 1.86 -9.49
N SER A 61 9.82 2.54 -8.66
CA SER A 61 10.14 2.21 -7.26
C SER A 61 8.95 2.39 -6.30
N ILE A 62 7.74 2.09 -6.76
CA ILE A 62 6.47 2.37 -6.08
C ILE A 62 6.04 1.17 -5.23
N TYR A 63 6.37 -0.05 -5.62
CA TYR A 63 5.92 -1.27 -4.94
C TYR A 63 7.07 -1.92 -4.17
N ILE A 64 6.89 -2.05 -2.86
CA ILE A 64 7.89 -2.62 -1.96
C ILE A 64 7.24 -3.82 -1.27
N PRO A 65 7.56 -5.05 -1.70
CA PRO A 65 7.05 -6.23 -1.05
C PRO A 65 7.73 -6.39 0.31
N MET A 66 6.96 -6.77 1.32
CA MET A 66 7.45 -7.00 2.66
C MET A 66 6.65 -8.07 3.39
N VAL A 67 7.29 -8.75 4.33
CA VAL A 67 6.63 -9.67 5.26
C VAL A 67 6.70 -9.10 6.66
N ARG A 68 5.58 -9.14 7.37
CA ARG A 68 5.47 -8.76 8.79
C ARG A 68 4.57 -9.76 9.49
N ASP A 69 5.03 -10.32 10.61
CA ASP A 69 4.26 -11.26 11.43
C ASP A 69 3.63 -12.39 10.56
N GLU A 70 4.44 -12.99 9.67
CA GLU A 70 4.07 -14.07 8.72
C GLU A 70 3.04 -13.68 7.63
N ARG A 71 2.64 -12.41 7.55
CA ARG A 71 1.73 -11.89 6.53
C ARG A 71 2.46 -11.12 5.45
N GLU A 72 2.12 -11.37 4.19
CA GLU A 72 2.65 -10.61 3.06
C GLU A 72 1.93 -9.29 2.85
N TYR A 73 2.71 -8.24 2.61
CA TYR A 73 2.25 -6.91 2.27
C TYR A 73 3.00 -6.39 1.05
N VAL A 74 2.35 -5.49 0.32
CA VAL A 74 2.99 -4.66 -0.68
C VAL A 74 2.78 -3.21 -0.29
N LEU A 75 3.85 -2.55 0.14
CA LEU A 75 3.82 -1.13 0.42
C LEU A 75 3.90 -0.34 -0.90
N ILE A 76 2.87 0.46 -1.16
CA ILE A 76 2.76 1.37 -2.30
C ILE A 76 3.27 2.74 -1.86
N ASP A 77 4.50 3.06 -2.23
CA ASP A 77 5.16 4.33 -1.91
C ASP A 77 5.06 5.31 -3.08
N THR A 78 4.45 6.46 -2.80
CA THR A 78 4.27 7.55 -3.77
C THR A 78 5.49 8.47 -3.89
N ALA A 79 6.47 8.41 -2.97
CA ALA A 79 7.51 9.44 -2.85
C ALA A 79 8.98 8.98 -2.71
N GLY A 80 9.26 7.70 -2.46
CA GLY A 80 10.55 7.08 -2.76
C GLY A 80 11.40 6.68 -1.56
N VAL A 81 11.35 5.39 -1.24
CA VAL A 81 12.34 4.70 -0.39
C VAL A 81 13.73 4.62 -1.07
N ARG A 82 13.80 4.67 -2.41
CA ARG A 82 15.06 4.60 -3.17
C ARG A 82 15.63 5.95 -3.64
N LYS A 83 14.89 7.06 -3.55
CA LYS A 83 15.33 8.38 -4.04
C LYS A 83 16.20 9.13 -3.01
N ARG A 84 17.30 8.52 -2.57
CA ARG A 84 18.32 9.23 -1.75
C ARG A 84 19.41 9.94 -2.57
N GLY A 85 19.35 9.89 -3.90
CA GLY A 85 20.48 10.31 -4.74
C GLY A 85 20.38 11.66 -5.44
N LYS A 86 19.19 12.11 -5.84
CA LYS A 86 18.97 13.34 -6.63
C LYS A 86 17.46 13.48 -6.84
N VAL A 87 16.92 14.68 -6.69
CA VAL A 87 16.15 15.40 -7.71
C VAL A 87 15.38 16.55 -7.06
N THR A 88 15.59 17.70 -7.68
CA THR A 88 14.93 18.99 -7.59
C THR A 88 13.41 18.93 -7.52
N GLU A 89 12.92 19.87 -6.73
CA GLU A 89 11.55 20.27 -6.38
C GLU A 89 10.74 20.75 -7.62
N THR A 90 10.50 19.88 -8.60
CA THR A 90 9.72 20.22 -9.82
C THR A 90 8.61 19.20 -10.15
N VAL A 91 8.10 18.47 -9.13
CA VAL A 91 7.31 17.24 -9.32
C VAL A 91 5.92 17.30 -8.65
N GLU A 92 5.33 18.47 -8.42
CA GLU A 92 4.04 18.54 -7.69
C GLU A 92 2.86 17.92 -8.46
N LYS A 93 2.72 18.19 -9.77
CA LYS A 93 1.60 17.65 -10.58
C LYS A 93 1.71 16.14 -10.83
N PHE A 94 2.92 15.64 -11.06
CA PHE A 94 3.16 14.20 -11.20
C PHE A 94 2.97 13.46 -9.87
N SER A 95 3.11 14.15 -8.73
CA SER A 95 2.85 13.57 -7.41
C SER A 95 1.37 13.27 -7.19
N VAL A 96 0.45 14.09 -7.71
CA VAL A 96 -1.00 13.91 -7.50
C VAL A 96 -1.50 12.66 -8.24
N ILE A 97 -1.18 12.50 -9.52
CA ILE A 97 -1.61 11.34 -10.33
C ILE A 97 -1.13 10.03 -9.68
N LYS A 98 0.13 9.98 -9.25
CA LYS A 98 0.68 8.81 -8.55
C LYS A 98 0.01 8.52 -7.23
N THR A 99 -0.41 9.56 -6.51
CA THR A 99 -1.16 9.40 -5.26
C THR A 99 -2.54 8.80 -5.52
N LEU A 100 -3.26 9.26 -6.55
CA LEU A 100 -4.57 8.71 -6.91
C LEU A 100 -4.45 7.25 -7.37
N GLN A 101 -3.48 6.93 -8.22
CA GLN A 101 -3.20 5.56 -8.64
C GLN A 101 -2.87 4.65 -7.44
N ALA A 102 -2.05 5.13 -6.50
CA ALA A 102 -1.72 4.36 -5.31
C ALA A 102 -2.96 4.06 -4.43
N ILE A 103 -3.91 4.99 -4.36
CA ILE A 103 -5.18 4.77 -3.65
C ILE A 103 -6.04 3.73 -4.39
N GLU A 104 -6.15 3.83 -5.71
CA GLU A 104 -6.91 2.87 -6.53
C GLU A 104 -6.30 1.46 -6.53
N ASP A 105 -4.99 1.34 -6.34
CA ASP A 105 -4.30 0.05 -6.31
C ASP A 105 -4.26 -0.59 -4.91
N ALA A 106 -4.49 0.18 -3.84
CA ALA A 106 -4.37 -0.28 -2.45
C ALA A 106 -5.59 -1.08 -1.97
N ASN A 107 -5.39 -1.99 -1.02
CA ASN A 107 -6.48 -2.51 -0.19
C ASN A 107 -6.74 -1.56 0.98
N VAL A 108 -5.67 -1.10 1.62
CA VAL A 108 -5.71 -0.21 2.78
C VAL A 108 -4.92 1.06 2.48
N VAL A 109 -5.49 2.21 2.82
CA VAL A 109 -4.83 3.51 2.69
C VAL A 109 -4.56 4.08 4.08
N LEU A 110 -3.29 4.38 4.35
CA LEU A 110 -2.83 5.12 5.51
C LEU A 110 -2.71 6.61 5.16
N LEU A 111 -3.72 7.40 5.53
CA LEU A 111 -3.71 8.85 5.37
C LEU A 111 -2.95 9.50 6.53
N VAL A 112 -1.84 10.17 6.20
CA VAL A 112 -0.99 10.86 7.17
C VAL A 112 -1.30 12.36 7.20
N ILE A 113 -1.62 12.89 8.39
CA ILE A 113 -1.95 14.29 8.62
C ILE A 113 -1.01 14.87 9.69
N ASP A 114 -0.46 16.06 9.47
CA ASP A 114 0.33 16.75 10.50
C ASP A 114 -0.59 17.47 11.49
N ALA A 115 -0.61 17.00 12.74
CA ALA A 115 -1.47 17.55 13.80
C ALA A 115 -1.13 19.02 14.15
N ARG A 116 0.07 19.49 13.83
CA ARG A 116 0.52 20.87 14.12
C ARG A 116 -0.07 21.88 13.15
N GLU A 117 -0.34 21.45 11.91
CA GLU A 117 -0.93 22.30 10.87
C GLU A 117 -2.46 22.21 10.82
N GLY A 118 -3.05 21.22 11.49
CA GLY A 118 -4.47 20.94 11.41
C GLY A 118 -4.87 20.26 10.09
N ILE A 119 -6.19 20.08 9.91
CA ILE A 119 -6.76 19.47 8.70
C ILE A 119 -6.93 20.54 7.63
N SER A 120 -6.36 20.32 6.45
CA SER A 120 -6.48 21.22 5.29
C SER A 120 -7.48 20.72 4.23
N ASP A 121 -7.82 21.57 3.27
CA ASP A 121 -8.68 21.21 2.13
C ASP A 121 -8.12 20.05 1.30
N GLN A 122 -6.79 19.93 1.20
CA GLN A 122 -6.15 18.83 0.47
C GLN A 122 -6.25 17.52 1.25
N ASP A 123 -6.24 17.56 2.59
CA ASP A 123 -6.49 16.37 3.42
C ASP A 123 -7.95 15.89 3.24
N LEU A 124 -8.92 16.82 3.25
CA LEU A 124 -10.33 16.52 3.00
C LEU A 124 -10.57 15.97 1.59
N SER A 125 -9.88 16.51 0.59
CA SER A 125 -9.97 16.04 -0.80
C SER A 125 -9.44 14.62 -0.95
N LEU A 126 -8.30 14.30 -0.33
CA LEU A 126 -7.75 12.95 -0.30
C LEU A 126 -8.67 11.99 0.45
N LEU A 127 -9.17 12.39 1.62
CA LEU A 127 -10.12 11.61 2.42
C LEU A 127 -11.36 11.22 1.59
N GLY A 128 -11.97 12.21 0.93
CA GLY A 128 -13.13 11.98 0.06
C GLY A 128 -12.82 11.03 -1.09
N PHE A 129 -11.65 11.15 -1.71
CA PHE A 129 -11.24 10.24 -2.78
C PHE A 129 -11.06 8.80 -2.27
N ILE A 130 -10.39 8.59 -1.13
CA ILE A 130 -10.17 7.27 -0.54
C ILE A 130 -11.51 6.57 -0.26
N LEU A 131 -12.46 7.28 0.35
CA LEU A 131 -13.78 6.74 0.66
C LEU A 131 -14.56 6.39 -0.62
N ASN A 132 -14.54 7.27 -1.63
CA ASN A 132 -15.20 7.02 -2.91
C ASN A 132 -14.57 5.87 -3.72
N SER A 133 -13.28 5.60 -3.51
CA SER A 133 -12.57 4.46 -4.11
C SER A 133 -12.88 3.12 -3.43
N GLY A 134 -13.65 3.11 -2.33
CA GLY A 134 -14.04 1.90 -1.60
C GLY A 134 -12.88 1.26 -0.84
N ARG A 135 -11.90 2.06 -0.38
CA ARG A 135 -10.69 1.53 0.28
C ARG A 135 -10.79 1.65 1.79
N SER A 136 -10.30 0.63 2.49
CA SER A 136 -10.17 0.67 3.94
C SER A 136 -9.24 1.83 4.30
N LEU A 137 -9.67 2.66 5.24
CA LEU A 137 -8.96 3.87 5.61
C LEU A 137 -8.44 3.76 7.04
N VAL A 138 -7.16 4.08 7.20
CA VAL A 138 -6.52 4.34 8.49
C VAL A 138 -5.98 5.77 8.46
N ILE A 139 -6.25 6.56 9.50
CA ILE A 139 -5.69 7.92 9.63
C ILE A 139 -4.59 7.90 10.69
N ALA A 140 -3.42 8.44 10.35
CA ALA A 140 -2.33 8.65 11.27
C ALA A 140 -2.01 10.14 11.40
N PHE A 141 -1.93 10.62 12.64
CA PHE A 141 -1.51 11.99 12.92
C PHE A 141 -0.02 12.02 13.31
N THR A 142 0.77 12.88 12.67
CA THR A 142 2.16 13.14 13.04
C THR A 142 2.24 14.39 13.93
N GLY A 143 3.18 14.44 14.88
CA GLY A 143 3.27 15.52 15.88
C GLY A 143 3.92 15.06 17.19
N GLU A 144 3.69 15.80 18.29
CA GLU A 144 4.39 15.57 19.57
C GLU A 144 3.97 14.28 20.30
N ARG A 145 2.79 13.72 20.01
CA ARG A 145 2.34 12.36 20.38
C ARG A 145 0.97 12.11 19.75
N VAL A 146 0.85 11.22 18.75
CA VAL A 146 -0.44 10.62 18.37
C VAL A 146 -0.26 9.21 17.79
N VAL A 147 -1.10 8.26 18.25
CA VAL A 147 -1.62 7.15 17.45
C VAL A 147 -3.09 6.97 17.86
N THR A 148 -4.02 7.52 17.09
CA THR A 148 -5.45 7.15 17.17
C THR A 148 -5.78 6.48 15.86
N LEU A 149 -6.07 5.18 15.90
CA LEU A 149 -6.52 4.41 14.74
C LEU A 149 -8.03 4.57 14.64
N PHE A 150 -8.50 5.22 13.57
CA PHE A 150 -9.90 5.12 13.17
C PHE A 150 -9.96 4.15 11.99
N GLU A 151 -10.69 3.06 12.18
CA GLU A 151 -11.01 2.13 11.11
C GLU A 151 -12.36 2.54 10.54
N LEU A 152 -12.37 2.92 9.27
CA LEU A 152 -13.59 3.13 8.51
C LEU A 152 -13.65 2.05 7.45
N ASP A 153 -14.51 1.06 7.68
CA ASP A 153 -14.86 0.07 6.65
C ASP A 153 -15.71 0.77 5.59
N ALA A 154 -15.21 0.78 4.36
CA ALA A 154 -15.93 1.26 3.20
C ALA A 154 -16.98 0.23 2.70
N ASP A 155 -16.99 -0.98 3.26
CA ASP A 155 -17.99 -2.01 3.00
C ASP A 155 -19.26 -1.74 3.84
N ARG A 156 -20.04 -0.75 3.40
CA ARG A 156 -21.49 -0.65 3.65
C ARG A 156 -22.25 -0.38 2.36
#